data_AF-A0A080ZXZ0-F1
#
_entry.id   AF-A0A080ZXZ0-F1
#
_cell.length_a   1.000
_cell.length_b   1.000
_cell.length_c   1.000
_cell.angle_alpha   90.00
_cell.angle_beta   90.00
_cell.angle_gamma   90.00
#
_symmetry.space_group_name_H-M   'P 1'
#
loop_
_entity.id
_entity.type
_entity.pdbx_description
1 polymer ?
#
loop_
_entity_poly.entity_id
_entity_poly.type
_entity_poly.pdbx_seq_one_letter_code
_entity_poly.pdbx_strand_id
1 'polypeptide(L)'
;MLEHIDPTDDALVDVLPAPACNKRLLSLLKDLKKVESVSKALQGEHVSLADVRVWFDGLITVKPHYASYLGAHADTVHSPDFESGCVRILSGNNRLTRAE
;
A
#
# COMPACT_ATOMS: atom_id res chain seq x y z
N MET A 1 25.32 -0.74 -6.49
CA MET A 1 25.51 -2.05 -5.79
C MET A 1 25.71 -3.22 -6.77
N LEU A 2 24.94 -3.36 -7.85
CA LEU A 2 25.26 -4.36 -8.90
C LEU A 2 26.48 -3.98 -9.77
N GLU A 3 26.92 -2.72 -9.76
CA GLU A 3 28.05 -2.26 -10.59
C GLU A 3 29.43 -2.72 -10.10
N HIS A 4 29.49 -3.37 -8.93
CA HIS A 4 30.73 -3.79 -8.28
C HIS A 4 30.86 -5.32 -8.18
N ILE A 5 29.94 -6.08 -8.78
CA ILE A 5 29.93 -7.53 -8.73
C ILE A 5 30.28 -8.04 -10.13
N ASP A 6 31.37 -8.81 -10.23
CA ASP A 6 31.78 -9.46 -11.47
C ASP A 6 30.80 -10.61 -11.78
N PRO A 7 30.00 -10.53 -12.87
CA PRO A 7 29.04 -11.57 -13.22
C PRO A 7 29.68 -12.84 -13.78
N THR A 8 31.01 -12.85 -13.95
CA THR A 8 31.82 -13.97 -14.46
C THR A 8 32.58 -14.71 -13.36
N ASP A 9 32.48 -14.29 -12.10
CA ASP A 9 33.03 -15.03 -10.98
C ASP A 9 32.22 -16.32 -10.77
N ASP A 10 32.84 -17.46 -11.09
CA ASP A 10 32.24 -18.80 -11.00
C ASP A 10 31.71 -19.12 -9.59
N ALA A 11 32.26 -18.52 -8.54
CA ALA A 11 31.77 -18.70 -7.16
C ALA A 11 30.48 -17.90 -6.88
N LEU A 12 30.22 -16.84 -7.64
CA LEU A 12 29.05 -15.96 -7.47
C LEU A 12 27.92 -16.30 -8.45
N VAL A 13 28.23 -16.90 -9.60
CA VAL A 13 27.25 -17.26 -10.64
C VAL A 13 26.15 -18.18 -10.11
N ASP A 14 26.50 -19.10 -9.22
CA ASP A 14 25.57 -20.09 -8.63
C ASP A 14 24.72 -19.51 -7.48
N VAL A 15 25.10 -18.35 -6.92
CA VAL A 15 24.46 -17.74 -5.75
C VAL A 15 23.60 -16.52 -6.13
N LEU A 16 23.93 -15.88 -7.25
CA LEU A 16 23.21 -14.69 -7.71
C LEU A 16 21.85 -15.07 -8.32
N PRO A 17 20.75 -14.39 -7.94
CA PRO A 17 19.47 -14.61 -8.60
C PRO A 17 19.58 -14.24 -10.08
N ALA A 18 18.93 -15.02 -10.94
CA ALA A 18 18.83 -14.70 -12.36
C ALA A 18 18.44 -13.22 -12.55
N PRO A 19 18.97 -12.50 -13.57
CA PRO A 19 18.73 -11.06 -13.73
C PRO A 19 17.25 -10.66 -13.72
N ALA A 20 16.37 -11.51 -14.25
CA ALA A 20 14.92 -11.33 -14.18
C ALA A 20 14.36 -11.42 -12.74
N CYS A 21 14.88 -12.33 -11.91
CA CYS A 21 14.55 -12.45 -10.50
C CYS A 21 14.98 -11.19 -9.74
N ASN A 22 16.22 -10.71 -9.96
CA ASN A 22 16.71 -9.47 -9.34
C ASN A 22 15.84 -8.26 -9.71
N LYS A 23 15.44 -8.11 -10.97
CA LYS A 23 14.50 -7.05 -11.39
C LYS A 23 13.15 -7.14 -10.67
N ARG A 24 12.60 -8.35 -10.51
CA ARG A 24 11.35 -8.58 -9.78
C ARG A 24 11.48 -8.24 -8.30
N LEU A 25 12.59 -8.62 -7.65
CA LEU A 25 12.87 -8.32 -6.25
C LEU A 25 13.00 -6.81 -6.02
N LEU A 26 13.69 -6.08 -6.90
CA LEU A 26 13.80 -4.62 -6.81
C LEU A 26 12.44 -3.93 -6.98
N SER A 27 11.60 -4.43 -7.89
CA SER A 27 10.23 -3.94 -8.04
C SER A 27 9.41 -4.19 -6.78
N LEU A 28 9.49 -5.40 -6.21
CA LEU A 28 8.80 -5.75 -4.97
C LEU A 28 9.27 -4.87 -3.81
N LEU A 29 10.58 -4.63 -3.68
CA LEU A 29 11.13 -3.76 -2.66
C LEU A 29 10.58 -2.33 -2.78
N LYS A 30 10.42 -1.82 -4.01
CA LYS A 30 9.83 -0.50 -4.24
C LYS A 30 8.37 -0.44 -3.76
N ASP A 31 7.60 -1.50 -3.99
CA ASP A 31 6.22 -1.57 -3.51
C ASP A 31 6.15 -1.69 -1.98
N LEU A 32 6.99 -2.53 -1.38
CA LEU A 32 7.06 -2.69 0.08
C LEU A 32 7.43 -1.39 0.79
N LYS A 33 8.31 -0.56 0.22
CA LYS A 33 8.62 0.77 0.77
C LYS A 33 7.41 1.70 0.85
N LYS A 34 6.46 1.59 -0.09
CA LYS A 34 5.22 2.38 -0.05
C LYS A 34 4.31 1.89 1.09
N VAL A 35 4.19 0.57 1.25
CA VAL A 35 3.44 -0.04 2.36
C VAL A 35 4.06 0.36 3.70
N GLU A 36 5.39 0.28 3.84
CA GLU A 36 6.10 0.73 5.03
C GLU A 36 5.83 2.21 5.34
N SER A 37 5.87 3.07 4.33
CA SER A 37 5.59 4.50 4.48
C SER A 37 4.18 4.76 5.01
N VAL A 38 3.17 4.08 4.46
CA VAL A 38 1.78 4.20 4.93
C VAL A 38 1.64 3.64 6.35
N SER A 39 2.22 2.48 6.64
CA SER A 39 2.21 1.90 8.01
C SER A 39 2.82 2.85 9.05
N LYS A 40 3.90 3.55 8.71
CA LYS A 40 4.50 4.58 9.58
C LYS A 40 3.58 5.79 9.75
N ALA A 41 2.94 6.26 8.67
CA ALA A 41 1.99 7.37 8.74
C ALA A 41 0.80 7.04 9.65
N LEU A 42 0.27 5.80 9.57
CA LEU A 42 -0.82 5.32 10.43
C LEU A 42 -0.48 5.27 11.92
N GLN A 43 0.81 5.19 12.27
CA GLN A 43 1.27 5.20 13.67
C GLN A 43 1.41 6.63 14.23
N GLY A 44 1.07 7.66 13.44
CA GLY A 44 1.08 9.05 13.88
C GLY A 44 -0.03 9.37 14.89
N GLU A 45 0.20 10.41 15.71
CA GLU A 45 -0.71 10.82 16.78
C GLU A 45 -2.02 11.47 16.29
N HIS A 46 -1.96 12.13 15.13
CA HIS A 46 -3.08 12.89 14.57
C HIS A 46 -3.46 12.40 13.16
N VAL A 47 -3.95 11.16 13.11
CA VAL A 47 -4.41 10.54 11.86
C VAL A 47 -5.93 10.46 11.88
N SER A 48 -6.60 11.16 10.97
CA SER A 48 -8.04 11.04 10.80
C SER A 48 -8.39 9.84 9.91
N LEU A 49 -9.62 9.34 10.03
CA LEU A 49 -10.11 8.25 9.18
C LEU A 49 -10.14 8.66 7.68
N ALA A 50 -10.28 9.95 7.37
CA ALA A 50 -10.13 10.46 6.01
C ALA A 50 -8.68 10.35 5.51
N ASP A 51 -7.68 10.66 6.35
CA ASP A 51 -6.25 10.48 5.99
C ASP A 51 -5.92 9.02 5.72
N VAL A 52 -6.40 8.11 6.58
CA VAL A 52 -6.27 6.66 6.38
C VAL A 52 -6.81 6.25 5.02
N ARG A 53 -8.00 6.74 4.65
CA ARG A 53 -8.65 6.40 3.38
C ARG A 53 -7.84 6.86 2.18
N VAL A 54 -7.33 8.09 2.23
CA VAL A 54 -6.44 8.64 1.19
C VAL A 54 -5.20 7.75 1.00
N TRP A 55 -4.57 7.30 2.08
CA TRP A 55 -3.37 6.46 1.99
C TRP A 55 -3.68 5.04 1.49
N PHE A 56 -4.77 4.45 1.96
CA PHE A 56 -5.23 3.13 1.49
C PHE A 56 -5.61 3.16 0.00
N ASP A 57 -6.37 4.15 -0.45
CA ASP A 57 -6.73 4.31 -1.87
C ASP A 57 -5.49 4.54 -2.74
N GLY A 58 -4.49 5.25 -2.21
CA GLY A 58 -3.17 5.39 -2.83
C GLY A 58 -2.46 4.05 -3.02
N LEU A 59 -2.46 3.17 -2.01
CA LEU A 59 -1.90 1.81 -2.12
C LEU A 59 -2.69 0.94 -3.11
N ILE A 60 -4.02 1.02 -3.10
CA ILE A 60 -4.89 0.30 -4.03
C ILE A 60 -4.60 0.71 -5.47
N THR A 61 -4.40 2.01 -5.72
CA THR A 61 -4.03 2.53 -7.05
C THR A 61 -2.70 1.94 -7.53
N VAL A 62 -1.72 1.79 -6.63
CA VAL A 62 -0.43 1.16 -6.95
C VAL A 62 -0.60 -0.33 -7.23
N LYS A 63 -1.45 -1.03 -6.47
CA LYS A 63 -1.65 -2.46 -6.61
C LYS A 63 -3.10 -2.86 -6.31
N PRO A 64 -3.96 -2.97 -7.34
CA PRO A 64 -5.42 -3.14 -7.18
C PRO A 64 -5.85 -4.30 -6.29
N HIS A 65 -5.05 -5.37 -6.20
CA HIS A 65 -5.32 -6.49 -5.29
C HIS A 65 -5.42 -6.11 -3.80
N TYR A 66 -4.94 -4.93 -3.37
CA TYR A 66 -5.10 -4.49 -1.99
C TYR A 66 -6.53 -4.10 -1.66
N ALA A 67 -7.39 -3.89 -2.65
CA ALA A 67 -8.79 -3.52 -2.44
C ALA A 67 -9.55 -4.56 -1.60
N SER A 68 -9.19 -5.85 -1.69
CA SER A 68 -9.81 -6.91 -0.87
C SER A 68 -9.50 -6.81 0.62
N TYR A 69 -8.50 -6.00 1.01
CA TYR A 69 -8.06 -5.87 2.40
C TYR A 69 -8.18 -4.44 2.93
N LEU A 70 -7.97 -3.45 2.07
CA LEU A 70 -7.89 -2.02 2.43
C LEU A 70 -9.04 -1.19 1.86
N GLY A 71 -9.86 -1.78 0.97
CA GLY A 71 -11.00 -1.08 0.38
C GLY A 71 -12.07 -0.76 1.43
N ALA A 72 -12.87 0.27 1.17
CA ALA A 72 -13.97 0.66 2.07
C ALA A 72 -15.03 -0.44 2.29
N HIS A 73 -15.10 -1.41 1.38
CA HIS A 73 -16.00 -2.57 1.42
C HIS A 73 -15.25 -3.90 1.58
N ALA A 74 -13.99 -3.87 2.04
CA ALA A 74 -13.27 -5.09 2.35
C ALA A 74 -13.95 -5.85 3.48
N ASP A 75 -13.86 -7.18 3.49
CA ASP A 75 -14.50 -8.04 4.49
C ASP A 75 -14.08 -7.72 5.95
N THR A 76 -12.91 -7.10 6.11
CA THR A 76 -12.39 -6.63 7.40
C THR A 76 -13.10 -5.38 7.93
N VAL A 77 -13.80 -4.63 7.08
CA VAL A 77 -14.57 -3.43 7.46
C VAL A 77 -15.95 -3.86 7.95
N HIS A 78 -16.13 -3.87 9.27
CA HIS A 78 -17.36 -4.35 9.89
C HIS A 78 -18.61 -3.52 9.52
N SER A 79 -18.46 -2.22 9.29
CA SER A 79 -19.59 -1.34 8.94
C SER A 79 -19.14 -0.33 7.87
N PRO A 80 -19.17 -0.73 6.58
CA PRO A 80 -18.72 0.09 5.45
C PRO A 80 -19.42 1.46 5.37
N ASP A 81 -20.73 1.49 5.59
CA ASP A 81 -21.52 2.73 5.50
C ASP A 81 -21.18 3.72 6.61
N PHE A 82 -20.94 3.21 7.84
CA PHE A 82 -20.51 4.04 8.95
C PHE A 82 -19.14 4.65 8.68
N GLU A 83 -18.19 3.83 8.23
CA GLU A 83 -16.86 4.28 7.85
C GLU A 83 -16.92 5.36 6.77
N SER A 84 -17.70 5.12 5.70
CA SER A 84 -17.91 6.08 4.61
C SER A 84 -18.54 7.38 5.11
N GLY A 85 -19.51 7.30 6.03
CA GLY A 85 -20.09 8.46 6.70
C GLY A 85 -19.04 9.28 7.47
N CYS A 86 -18.19 8.62 8.24
CA CYS A 86 -17.08 9.27 8.96
C CYS A 86 -16.09 9.94 7.99
N VAL A 87 -15.65 9.25 6.93
CA VAL A 87 -14.76 9.82 5.89
C VAL A 87 -15.38 11.09 5.33
N ARG A 88 -16.65 11.05 4.91
CA ARG A 88 -17.33 12.20 4.29
C ARG A 88 -17.37 13.41 5.22
N ILE A 89 -17.74 13.22 6.48
CA ILE A 89 -17.79 14.31 7.47
C ILE A 89 -16.39 14.91 7.68
N LEU A 90 -15.37 14.05 7.85
CA LEU A 90 -13.98 14.48 8.05
C LEU A 90 -13.38 15.16 6.82
N SER A 91 -13.81 14.81 5.60
CA SER A 91 -13.44 15.48 4.36
C SER A 91 -14.18 16.80 4.13
N GLY A 92 -15.02 17.25 5.06
CA GLY A 92 -15.80 18.49 4.94
C GLY A 92 -17.05 18.35 4.06
N ASN A 93 -17.41 17.14 3.64
CA ASN A 93 -18.62 16.85 2.87
C ASN A 93 -19.81 16.57 3.82
N ASN A 94 -20.38 17.65 4.33
CA ASN A 94 -21.50 17.70 5.27
C ASN A 94 -22.90 17.48 4.65
N ARG A 95 -22.97 17.11 3.36
CA ARG A 95 -24.23 16.72 2.71
C ARG A 95 -24.56 15.27 3.07
N LEU A 96 -25.44 15.06 4.05
CA LEU A 96 -26.01 13.74 4.34
C LEU A 96 -26.87 13.29 3.15
N THR A 97 -26.39 12.32 2.38
CA THR A 97 -27.26 11.56 1.46
C THR A 97 -27.65 10.28 2.18
N ARG A 98 -28.93 9.92 2.05
CA ARG A 98 -29.50 8.70 2.63
C ARG A 98 -28.64 7.48 2.27
N ALA A 99 -28.40 6.60 3.24
CA ALA A 99 -27.85 5.27 2.97
C ALA A 99 -28.90 4.46 2.20
N GLU A 100 -28.52 3.90 1.06
CA GLU A 100 -29.34 2.93 0.31
C GLU A 100 -29.25 1.54 0.93
#